data_AF-R2R4H7-F1
#
_entry.id   AF-R2R4H7-F1
#
_cell.length_a   1.000
_cell.length_b   1.000
_cell.length_c   1.000
_cell.angle_alpha   90.00
_cell.angle_beta   90.00
_cell.angle_gamma   90.00
#
_symmetry.space_group_name_H-M   'P 1'
#
loop_
_entity.id
_entity.type
_entity.pdbx_description
1 polymer ?
#
loop_
_entity_poly.entity_id
_entity_poly.type
_entity_poly.pdbx_seq_one_letter_code
_entity_poly.pdbx_strand_id
1 'polypeptide(L)'
;MKRKSLSIAAIGLLSAGLLLPMTALAETTQQNASTTTGTVAFSEPTTPVKPVDPTDPDTPATGETGPLTLDVLPNLNFGSHEIASGSQTYSVEKPAKPEIQASDRRGVGNDNQAQGWTVNVSMTDFTLGGAANAQKLEGVSLDFSSGSVKPASSTQGDAPTAQDVTGLNSADGAKTILGAKHGQGLGTWVSSYDPSNIKLTVPKAAKGAFQATLSWTINDSPVQ
;
A
#
# COMPACT_ATOMS: atom_id res chain seq x y z
N MET A 1 34.67 88.79 -45.69
CA MET A 1 34.05 89.79 -44.79
C MET A 1 34.13 89.22 -43.38
N LYS A 2 35.09 89.64 -42.54
CA LYS A 2 35.01 90.75 -41.55
C LYS A 2 33.88 90.47 -40.54
N ARG A 3 34.09 90.18 -39.25
CA ARG A 3 34.98 90.70 -38.16
C ARG A 3 34.81 89.74 -36.96
N LYS A 4 35.58 89.66 -35.88
CA LYS A 4 36.82 90.26 -35.34
C LYS A 4 37.18 89.36 -34.15
N SER A 5 38.48 89.13 -33.96
CA SER A 5 39.11 88.48 -32.81
C SER A 5 38.99 89.30 -31.52
N LEU A 6 39.06 88.63 -30.36
CA LEU A 6 39.68 89.19 -29.16
C LEU A 6 40.21 88.07 -28.25
N SER A 7 41.53 88.07 -28.07
CA SER A 7 42.29 87.27 -27.10
C SER A 7 42.72 88.17 -25.95
N ILE A 8 42.51 87.75 -24.70
CA ILE A 8 43.15 88.26 -23.46
C ILE A 8 43.19 87.05 -22.50
N ALA A 9 44.31 86.35 -22.32
CA ALA A 9 45.50 86.64 -21.51
C ALA A 9 45.49 85.79 -20.22
N ALA A 10 46.62 85.12 -20.01
CA ALA A 10 46.92 84.19 -18.92
C ALA A 10 47.19 84.89 -17.58
N ILE A 11 47.18 84.07 -16.51
CA ILE A 11 47.94 84.09 -15.22
C ILE A 11 47.00 83.34 -14.25
N GLY A 12 47.23 82.08 -13.91
CA GLY A 12 48.35 81.63 -13.09
C GLY A 12 47.88 81.54 -11.64
N LEU A 13 47.43 80.36 -11.20
CA LEU A 13 47.39 79.97 -9.79
C LEU A 13 47.34 78.44 -9.70
N LEU A 14 48.51 77.89 -9.39
CA LEU A 14 48.76 76.53 -8.99
C LEU A 14 48.18 76.36 -7.58
N SER A 15 46.91 76.00 -7.46
CA SER A 15 46.31 75.56 -6.19
C SER A 15 46.41 74.05 -6.10
N ALA A 16 47.43 73.59 -5.37
CA ALA A 16 47.51 72.23 -4.87
C ALA A 16 46.33 71.97 -3.93
N GLY A 17 45.24 71.44 -4.48
CA GLY A 17 44.08 70.97 -3.73
C GLY A 17 44.45 69.67 -3.03
N LEU A 18 44.56 69.75 -1.71
CA LEU A 18 44.75 68.65 -0.76
C LEU A 18 43.86 67.43 -1.13
N LEU A 19 44.48 66.30 -1.47
CA LEU A 19 43.79 65.01 -1.57
C LEU A 19 43.40 64.57 -0.16
N LEU A 20 42.15 64.82 0.23
CA LEU A 20 41.57 64.12 1.38
C LEU A 20 41.42 62.64 0.99
N PRO A 21 41.82 61.67 1.84
CA PRO A 21 41.45 60.29 1.61
C PRO A 21 39.91 60.22 1.68
N MET A 22 39.27 59.95 0.54
CA MET A 22 37.89 59.49 0.57
C MET A 22 37.92 58.13 1.25
N THR A 23 37.57 58.06 2.54
CA THR A 23 37.08 56.82 3.12
C THR A 23 35.83 56.46 2.34
N ALA A 24 35.97 55.55 1.38
CA ALA A 24 34.83 54.87 0.81
C ALA A 24 34.12 54.18 1.98
N LEU A 25 32.98 54.74 2.40
CA LEU A 25 32.01 53.96 3.15
C LEU A 25 31.63 52.82 2.21
N ALA A 26 31.97 51.59 2.57
CA ALA A 26 31.32 50.44 1.95
C ALA A 26 29.82 50.68 2.17
N GLU A 27 29.10 51.00 1.09
CA GLU A 27 27.66 51.07 1.13
C GLU A 27 27.21 49.66 1.47
N THR A 28 26.83 49.44 2.73
CA THR A 28 26.16 48.21 3.12
C THR A 28 24.85 48.24 2.35
N THR A 29 24.80 47.61 1.18
CA THR A 29 23.54 47.31 0.52
C THR A 29 22.78 46.44 1.50
N GLN A 30 21.88 47.03 2.29
CA GLN A 30 20.85 46.29 2.99
C GLN A 30 20.00 45.65 1.91
N GLN A 31 20.33 44.41 1.58
CA GLN A 31 19.48 43.58 0.76
C GLN A 31 18.24 43.29 1.59
N ASN A 32 17.22 44.16 1.46
CA ASN A 32 15.92 43.95 2.04
C ASN A 32 15.31 42.71 1.37
N ALA A 33 15.58 41.52 1.93
CA ALA A 33 14.97 40.29 1.47
C ALA A 33 13.47 40.35 1.78
N SER A 34 12.65 40.42 0.74
CA SER A 34 11.20 40.26 0.85
C SER A 34 10.85 38.82 0.51
N THR A 35 10.13 38.14 1.40
CA THR A 35 9.68 36.76 1.19
C THR A 35 8.19 36.72 0.87
N THR A 36 7.78 35.81 -0.02
CA THR A 36 6.39 35.43 -0.25
C THR A 36 6.22 33.94 0.01
N THR A 37 4.99 33.50 0.31
CA THR A 37 4.68 32.09 0.59
C THR A 37 3.80 31.50 -0.50
N GLY A 38 4.12 30.28 -0.95
CA GLY A 38 3.22 29.44 -1.74
C GLY A 38 2.62 28.33 -0.88
N THR A 39 1.36 27.98 -1.09
CA THR A 39 0.64 26.95 -0.33
C THR A 39 -0.01 25.91 -1.25
N VAL A 40 0.04 24.64 -0.88
CA VAL A 40 -0.66 23.52 -1.54
C VAL A 40 -1.22 22.58 -0.47
N ALA A 41 -2.33 21.93 -0.74
CA ALA A 41 -2.96 20.96 0.15
C ALA A 41 -3.35 19.70 -0.62
N PHE A 42 -3.28 18.55 0.05
CA PHE A 42 -3.61 17.24 -0.51
C PHE A 42 -4.60 16.53 0.42
N SER A 43 -5.44 15.68 -0.15
CA SER A 43 -6.40 14.84 0.57
C SER A 43 -6.31 13.41 0.08
N GLU A 44 -6.61 12.46 0.96
CA GLU A 44 -6.63 11.05 0.59
C GLU A 44 -7.80 10.71 -0.36
N PRO A 45 -7.59 9.81 -1.33
CA PRO A 45 -8.65 9.35 -2.22
C PRO A 45 -9.61 8.40 -1.49
N THR A 46 -10.91 8.53 -1.79
CA THR A 46 -11.97 7.72 -1.18
C THR A 46 -12.63 6.73 -2.16
N THR A 47 -12.38 6.88 -3.46
CA THR A 47 -12.95 6.03 -4.50
C THR A 47 -12.44 4.59 -4.40
N PRO A 48 -13.29 3.57 -4.59
CA PRO A 48 -12.85 2.18 -4.65
C PRO A 48 -11.79 1.96 -5.72
N VAL A 49 -10.87 1.03 -5.45
CA VAL A 49 -9.96 0.51 -6.47
C VAL A 49 -10.65 -0.64 -7.20
N LYS A 50 -10.50 -0.69 -8.51
CA LYS A 50 -11.06 -1.78 -9.31
C LYS A 50 -10.16 -3.02 -9.17
N PRO A 51 -10.74 -4.24 -9.17
CA PRO A 51 -9.96 -5.46 -9.32
C PRO A 51 -9.07 -5.40 -10.56
N VAL A 52 -7.88 -6.01 -10.49
CA VAL A 52 -7.00 -6.20 -11.64
C VAL A 52 -7.65 -7.13 -12.67
N ASP A 53 -8.31 -8.21 -12.23
CA ASP A 53 -9.21 -9.03 -13.06
C ASP A 53 -10.67 -8.88 -12.60
N PRO A 54 -11.48 -7.99 -13.22
CA PRO A 54 -12.86 -7.75 -12.81
C PRO A 54 -13.83 -8.87 -13.23
N THR A 55 -13.36 -9.88 -13.96
CA THR A 55 -14.21 -10.95 -14.52
C THR A 55 -14.02 -12.29 -13.85
N ASP A 56 -13.02 -12.43 -12.97
CA ASP A 56 -12.75 -13.68 -12.27
C ASP A 56 -13.78 -13.92 -11.15
N PRO A 57 -14.65 -14.95 -11.26
CA PRO A 57 -15.67 -15.24 -10.27
C PRO A 57 -15.11 -15.83 -8.97
N ASP A 58 -13.88 -16.36 -8.99
CA ASP A 58 -13.22 -16.93 -7.82
C ASP A 58 -12.55 -15.86 -6.96
N THR A 59 -12.50 -14.61 -7.44
CA THR A 59 -11.88 -13.47 -6.74
C THR A 59 -12.79 -12.24 -6.84
N PRO A 60 -13.96 -12.26 -6.17
CA PRO A 60 -14.91 -11.16 -6.24
C PRO A 60 -14.34 -9.86 -5.67
N ALA A 61 -14.76 -8.75 -6.27
CA ALA A 61 -14.53 -7.42 -5.71
C ALA A 61 -15.25 -7.26 -4.37
N THR A 62 -14.58 -6.70 -3.37
CA THR A 62 -15.15 -6.43 -2.04
C THR A 62 -16.05 -5.19 -2.05
N GLY A 63 -15.74 -4.21 -2.91
CA GLY A 63 -16.41 -2.91 -2.95
C GLY A 63 -16.00 -1.94 -1.84
N GLU A 64 -14.95 -2.25 -1.08
CA GLU A 64 -14.45 -1.38 0.00
C GLU A 64 -14.05 0.01 -0.51
N THR A 65 -14.20 1.00 0.37
CA THR A 65 -13.90 2.42 0.08
C THR A 65 -12.95 2.98 1.13
N GLY A 66 -12.39 4.16 0.86
CA GLY A 66 -11.43 4.82 1.75
C GLY A 66 -9.99 4.69 1.26
N PRO A 67 -9.01 5.09 2.09
CA PRO A 67 -7.62 5.22 1.66
C PRO A 67 -6.79 3.93 1.82
N LEU A 68 -7.25 2.97 2.62
CA LEU A 68 -6.65 1.66 2.83
C LEU A 68 -7.74 0.59 2.65
N THR A 69 -7.63 -0.27 1.66
CA THR A 69 -8.71 -1.19 1.27
C THR A 69 -8.20 -2.59 0.95
N LEU A 70 -9.02 -3.60 1.25
CA LEU A 70 -8.98 -4.91 0.59
C LEU A 70 -9.93 -4.82 -0.59
N ASP A 71 -9.44 -4.98 -1.81
CA ASP A 71 -10.23 -4.78 -3.02
C ASP A 71 -10.77 -6.09 -3.59
N VAL A 72 -10.03 -7.19 -3.37
CA VAL A 72 -10.32 -8.53 -3.88
C VAL A 72 -9.92 -9.57 -2.83
N LEU A 73 -10.76 -10.59 -2.66
CA LEU A 73 -10.53 -11.72 -1.75
C LEU A 73 -10.89 -13.04 -2.45
N PRO A 74 -10.23 -14.17 -2.10
CA PRO A 74 -10.46 -15.43 -2.78
C PRO A 74 -11.73 -16.13 -2.27
N ASN A 75 -12.46 -16.74 -3.18
CA ASN A 75 -13.46 -17.76 -2.92
C ASN A 75 -12.84 -19.14 -3.11
N LEU A 76 -12.84 -19.98 -2.07
CA LEU A 76 -12.12 -21.24 -2.07
C LEU A 76 -13.08 -22.43 -2.16
N ASN A 77 -13.10 -23.09 -3.31
CA ASN A 77 -13.82 -24.33 -3.50
C ASN A 77 -12.84 -25.52 -3.45
N PHE A 78 -13.09 -26.48 -2.56
CA PHE A 78 -12.29 -27.69 -2.41
C PHE A 78 -12.87 -28.91 -3.14
N GLY A 79 -13.97 -28.74 -3.87
CA GLY A 79 -14.62 -29.77 -4.66
C GLY A 79 -15.45 -30.78 -3.85
N SER A 80 -15.85 -31.86 -4.50
CA SER A 80 -16.61 -32.97 -3.90
C SER A 80 -15.76 -34.23 -3.83
N HIS A 81 -15.78 -34.91 -2.68
CA HIS A 81 -14.96 -36.10 -2.41
C HIS A 81 -15.77 -37.23 -1.80
N GLU A 82 -15.41 -38.48 -2.10
CA GLU A 82 -15.93 -39.64 -1.38
C GLU A 82 -15.39 -39.67 0.06
N ILE A 83 -16.17 -40.24 0.99
CA ILE A 83 -15.73 -40.40 2.38
C ILE A 83 -14.62 -41.45 2.42
N ALA A 84 -13.40 -41.00 2.69
CA ALA A 84 -12.26 -41.87 2.98
C ALA A 84 -12.09 -42.08 4.49
N SER A 85 -11.44 -43.19 4.87
CA SER A 85 -11.01 -43.41 6.25
C SER A 85 -9.78 -42.57 6.58
N GLY A 86 -9.69 -42.12 7.84
CA GLY A 86 -8.57 -41.30 8.32
C GLY A 86 -8.56 -39.86 7.84
N SER A 87 -7.50 -39.14 8.19
CA SER A 87 -7.31 -37.74 7.83
C SER A 87 -7.01 -37.60 6.34
N GLN A 88 -7.66 -36.65 5.69
CA GLN A 88 -7.46 -36.32 4.28
C GLN A 88 -7.08 -34.86 4.11
N THR A 89 -6.39 -34.55 3.01
CA THR A 89 -6.02 -33.18 2.64
C THR A 89 -6.50 -32.91 1.23
N TYR A 90 -7.20 -31.78 1.06
CA TYR A 90 -7.78 -31.35 -0.20
C TYR A 90 -7.18 -30.01 -0.62
N SER A 91 -6.82 -29.89 -1.89
CA SER A 91 -6.41 -28.62 -2.49
C SER A 91 -7.60 -27.90 -3.11
N VAL A 92 -7.46 -26.60 -3.36
CA VAL A 92 -8.47 -25.83 -4.09
C VAL A 92 -8.62 -26.38 -5.51
N GLU A 93 -9.86 -26.50 -5.97
CA GLU A 93 -10.20 -27.05 -7.27
C GLU A 93 -9.73 -26.11 -8.40
N LYS A 94 -9.07 -26.68 -9.41
CA LYS A 94 -8.65 -25.93 -10.61
C LYS A 94 -9.84 -25.74 -11.55
N PRO A 95 -9.91 -24.66 -12.35
CA PRO A 95 -8.83 -23.72 -12.70
C PRO A 95 -8.76 -22.44 -11.87
N ALA A 96 -9.23 -22.46 -10.61
CA ALA A 96 -9.27 -21.27 -9.76
C ALA A 96 -7.93 -20.51 -9.68
N LYS A 97 -8.01 -19.19 -9.47
CA LYS A 97 -6.85 -18.30 -9.29
C LYS A 97 -6.97 -17.48 -8.01
N PRO A 98 -6.82 -18.10 -6.82
CA PRO A 98 -7.00 -17.38 -5.57
C PRO A 98 -6.04 -16.19 -5.45
N GLU A 99 -6.57 -15.01 -5.19
CA GLU A 99 -5.79 -13.80 -5.03
C GLU A 99 -6.33 -12.89 -3.92
N ILE A 100 -5.44 -12.09 -3.36
CA ILE A 100 -5.77 -10.99 -2.47
C ILE A 100 -5.26 -9.71 -3.12
N GLN A 101 -6.12 -8.71 -3.28
CA GLN A 101 -5.72 -7.37 -3.69
C GLN A 101 -5.90 -6.40 -2.53
N ALA A 102 -4.86 -5.65 -2.21
CA ALA A 102 -4.87 -4.62 -1.18
C ALA A 102 -4.34 -3.31 -1.74
N SER A 103 -4.94 -2.19 -1.35
CA SER A 103 -4.54 -0.85 -1.80
C SER A 103 -4.29 0.09 -0.63
N ASP A 104 -3.08 0.66 -0.57
CA ASP A 104 -2.74 1.77 0.32
C ASP A 104 -2.52 3.06 -0.48
N ARG A 105 -3.40 4.03 -0.28
CA ARG A 105 -3.41 5.31 -0.96
C ARG A 105 -3.35 6.48 0.02
N ARG A 106 -2.94 6.23 1.26
CA ARG A 106 -2.73 7.25 2.30
C ARG A 106 -1.54 8.19 1.98
N GLY A 107 -0.71 7.80 1.03
CA GLY A 107 0.52 8.51 0.70
C GLY A 107 1.64 8.21 1.70
N VAL A 108 2.65 9.08 1.73
CA VAL A 108 3.76 8.98 2.66
C VAL A 108 3.52 9.83 3.91
N GLY A 109 4.06 9.38 5.04
CA GLY A 109 4.04 10.12 6.31
C GLY A 109 5.03 11.28 6.34
N ASN A 110 5.17 11.90 7.52
CA ASN A 110 6.11 13.01 7.76
C ASN A 110 7.59 12.61 7.58
N ASP A 111 7.88 11.31 7.63
CA ASP A 111 9.18 10.69 7.39
C ASP A 111 9.43 10.38 5.90
N ASN A 112 8.52 10.78 5.01
CA ASN A 112 8.51 10.46 3.59
C ASN A 112 8.45 8.95 3.29
N GLN A 113 7.93 8.15 4.21
CA GLN A 113 7.80 6.70 4.05
C GLN A 113 6.33 6.26 4.04
N ALA A 114 6.08 5.12 3.40
CA ALA A 114 4.79 4.45 3.49
C ALA A 114 4.51 4.03 4.95
N GLN A 115 3.25 4.11 5.37
CA GLN A 115 2.87 3.81 6.76
C GLN A 115 2.88 2.31 7.08
N GLY A 116 2.72 1.47 6.05
CA GLY A 116 2.58 0.01 6.18
C GLY A 116 1.20 -0.41 6.69
N TRP A 117 0.90 -1.70 6.61
CA TRP A 117 -0.43 -2.28 6.90
C TRP A 117 -0.34 -3.80 7.03
N THR A 118 -1.37 -4.42 7.60
CA THR A 118 -1.45 -5.88 7.78
C THR A 118 -2.80 -6.43 7.35
N VAL A 119 -2.80 -7.49 6.55
CA VAL A 119 -3.99 -8.28 6.22
C VAL A 119 -3.97 -9.55 7.05
N ASN A 120 -5.07 -9.79 7.76
CA ASN A 120 -5.26 -10.98 8.59
C ASN A 120 -6.46 -11.79 8.11
N VAL A 121 -6.39 -13.10 8.33
CA VAL A 121 -7.46 -14.05 8.01
C VAL A 121 -7.83 -14.88 9.24
N SER A 122 -9.11 -15.07 9.47
CA SER A 122 -9.68 -16.04 10.40
C SER A 122 -10.75 -16.89 9.71
N MET A 123 -11.13 -18.02 10.30
CA MET A 123 -12.13 -18.94 9.73
C MET A 123 -13.16 -19.35 10.78
N THR A 124 -14.39 -19.67 10.38
CA THR A 124 -15.36 -20.36 11.25
C THR A 124 -15.22 -21.88 11.15
N ASP A 125 -16.01 -22.62 11.94
CA ASP A 125 -16.14 -24.07 11.72
C ASP A 125 -16.74 -24.38 10.34
N PHE A 126 -16.35 -25.53 9.77
CA PHE A 126 -17.06 -26.13 8.66
C PHE A 126 -18.35 -26.77 9.16
N THR A 127 -19.49 -26.20 8.78
CA THR A 127 -20.82 -26.64 9.22
C THR A 127 -21.64 -27.17 8.05
N LEU A 128 -22.44 -28.22 8.29
CA LEU A 128 -23.32 -28.80 7.29
C LEU A 128 -24.31 -27.76 6.80
N GLY A 129 -24.31 -27.48 5.49
CA GLY A 129 -25.13 -26.45 4.86
C GLY A 129 -24.77 -25.01 5.25
N GLY A 130 -23.67 -24.78 6.00
CA GLY A 130 -23.27 -23.44 6.47
C GLY A 130 -24.07 -22.90 7.65
N ALA A 131 -24.93 -23.71 8.28
CA ALA A 131 -25.74 -23.27 9.41
C ALA A 131 -24.96 -23.39 10.75
N ALA A 132 -24.93 -22.31 11.53
CA ALA A 132 -24.11 -22.23 12.77
C ALA A 132 -24.37 -23.35 13.79
N ASN A 133 -25.60 -23.88 13.85
CA ASN A 133 -26.01 -24.93 14.80
C ASN A 133 -26.08 -26.32 14.15
N ALA A 134 -25.58 -26.49 12.93
CA ALA A 134 -25.56 -27.78 12.25
C ALA A 134 -24.35 -28.62 12.68
N GLN A 135 -24.32 -29.87 12.21
CA GLN A 135 -23.17 -30.75 12.37
C GLN A 135 -21.89 -30.07 11.86
N LYS A 136 -20.79 -30.25 12.60
CA LYS A 136 -19.47 -29.70 12.28
C LYS A 136 -18.50 -30.79 11.81
N LEU A 137 -17.50 -30.40 11.02
CA LEU A 137 -16.29 -31.20 10.83
C LEU A 137 -15.29 -30.82 11.92
N GLU A 138 -14.92 -31.78 12.76
CA GLU A 138 -14.03 -31.56 13.90
C GLU A 138 -12.55 -31.59 13.47
N GLY A 139 -11.75 -30.69 14.06
CA GLY A 139 -10.29 -30.64 13.87
C GLY A 139 -9.84 -30.20 12.48
N VAL A 140 -10.71 -29.54 11.72
CA VAL A 140 -10.36 -29.02 10.39
C VAL A 140 -9.33 -27.90 10.51
N SER A 141 -8.33 -27.93 9.63
CA SER A 141 -7.35 -26.85 9.49
C SER A 141 -7.16 -26.46 8.03
N LEU A 142 -6.84 -25.19 7.82
CA LEU A 142 -6.54 -24.62 6.51
C LEU A 142 -5.12 -24.03 6.49
N ASP A 143 -4.35 -24.42 5.50
CA ASP A 143 -3.00 -23.91 5.27
C ASP A 143 -2.97 -23.10 3.97
N PHE A 144 -2.29 -21.95 4.00
CA PHE A 144 -1.88 -21.18 2.83
C PHE A 144 -0.36 -21.14 2.81
N SER A 145 0.27 -21.65 1.76
CA SER A 145 1.67 -21.27 1.49
C SER A 145 1.70 -19.84 0.95
N SER A 146 2.78 -19.12 1.22
CA SER A 146 2.98 -17.74 0.81
C SER A 146 2.73 -17.52 -0.68
N GLY A 147 1.96 -16.48 -0.99
CA GLY A 147 1.63 -16.09 -2.35
C GLY A 147 2.77 -15.35 -3.05
N SER A 148 2.65 -15.24 -4.37
CA SER A 148 3.50 -14.38 -5.19
C SER A 148 2.94 -12.96 -5.21
N VAL A 149 3.69 -12.00 -4.68
CA VAL A 149 3.30 -10.59 -4.62
C VAL A 149 3.75 -9.85 -5.88
N LYS A 150 2.82 -9.13 -6.52
CA LYS A 150 3.11 -8.27 -7.67
C LYS A 150 2.41 -6.93 -7.56
N PRO A 151 3.02 -5.87 -8.13
CA PRO A 151 2.38 -4.58 -8.21
C PRO A 151 1.32 -4.55 -9.34
N ALA A 152 0.18 -3.91 -9.11
CA ALA A 152 -0.82 -3.64 -10.16
C ALA A 152 -0.39 -2.57 -11.18
N SER A 153 0.57 -1.71 -10.83
CA SER A 153 1.17 -0.70 -11.73
C SER A 153 2.68 -0.54 -11.52
N SER A 154 3.39 0.15 -12.41
CA SER A 154 4.84 0.38 -12.31
C SER A 154 5.24 1.53 -11.36
N THR A 155 4.29 2.25 -10.77
CA THR A 155 4.52 3.49 -9.99
C THR A 155 4.35 3.29 -8.48
N GLN A 156 4.67 2.10 -7.98
CA GLN A 156 4.40 1.70 -6.61
C GLN A 156 5.61 1.83 -5.69
N GLY A 157 5.35 1.80 -4.37
CA GLY A 157 6.42 1.76 -3.36
C GLY A 157 7.09 0.39 -3.27
N ASP A 158 7.81 0.16 -2.18
CA ASP A 158 8.39 -1.16 -1.89
C ASP A 158 7.29 -2.19 -1.59
N ALA A 159 7.52 -3.44 -2.00
CA ALA A 159 6.50 -4.48 -1.94
C ALA A 159 6.15 -4.92 -0.50
N PRO A 160 4.89 -5.26 -0.21
CA PRO A 160 4.53 -6.03 0.96
C PRO A 160 5.04 -7.47 0.83
N THR A 161 5.03 -8.20 1.94
CA THR A 161 5.48 -9.60 2.03
C THR A 161 4.29 -10.51 2.33
N ALA A 162 4.09 -11.53 1.51
CA ALA A 162 3.14 -12.61 1.80
C ALA A 162 3.74 -13.56 2.85
N GLN A 163 2.91 -14.09 3.75
CA GLN A 163 3.30 -15.00 4.81
C GLN A 163 2.60 -16.35 4.66
N ASP A 164 3.27 -17.41 5.11
CA ASP A 164 2.64 -18.71 5.26
C ASP A 164 1.62 -18.64 6.42
N VAL A 165 0.44 -19.19 6.19
CA VAL A 165 -0.57 -19.40 7.23
C VAL A 165 -0.70 -20.90 7.41
N THR A 166 -0.39 -21.39 8.61
CA THR A 166 -0.49 -22.82 8.92
C THR A 166 -1.43 -23.06 10.09
N GLY A 167 -2.19 -24.16 9.99
CA GLY A 167 -3.09 -24.64 11.01
C GLY A 167 -4.33 -23.76 11.26
N LEU A 168 -4.70 -22.86 10.35
CA LEU A 168 -5.83 -21.95 10.57
C LEU A 168 -7.11 -22.75 10.83
N ASN A 169 -7.73 -22.50 11.97
CA ASN A 169 -8.96 -23.14 12.40
C ASN A 169 -9.84 -22.13 13.15
N SER A 170 -11.04 -22.54 13.56
CA SER A 170 -12.04 -21.69 14.20
C SER A 170 -11.72 -21.27 15.64
N ALA A 171 -10.86 -22.01 16.32
CA ALA A 171 -10.39 -21.69 17.67
C ALA A 171 -9.16 -20.76 17.63
N ASP A 172 -8.48 -20.66 16.49
CA ASP A 172 -7.37 -19.75 16.29
C ASP A 172 -7.86 -18.31 16.11
N GLY A 173 -7.11 -17.36 16.68
CA GLY A 173 -7.25 -15.95 16.32
C GLY A 173 -6.84 -15.69 14.87
N ALA A 174 -7.11 -14.48 14.38
CA ALA A 174 -6.71 -14.08 13.03
C ALA A 174 -5.18 -14.18 12.85
N LYS A 175 -4.76 -14.72 11.71
CA LYS A 175 -3.34 -14.87 11.34
C LYS A 175 -2.99 -13.91 10.21
N THR A 176 -1.81 -13.31 10.26
CA THR A 176 -1.30 -12.44 9.19
C THR A 176 -0.95 -13.26 7.95
N ILE A 177 -1.46 -12.84 6.79
CA ILE A 177 -1.23 -13.53 5.51
C ILE A 177 -0.50 -12.65 4.49
N LEU A 178 -0.65 -11.32 4.60
CA LEU A 178 0.04 -10.35 3.76
C LEU A 178 0.31 -9.11 4.61
N GLY A 179 1.52 -8.56 4.54
CA GLY A 179 1.86 -7.41 5.36
C GLY A 179 2.92 -6.51 4.75
N ALA A 180 2.72 -5.21 4.91
CA ALA A 180 3.66 -4.16 4.58
C ALA A 180 4.28 -3.62 5.87
N LYS A 181 5.61 -3.60 5.93
CA LYS A 181 6.33 -2.88 6.98
C LYS A 181 6.25 -1.37 6.74
N HIS A 182 6.68 -0.60 7.72
CA HIS A 182 6.96 0.82 7.50
C HIS A 182 7.94 0.99 6.32
N GLY A 183 7.66 1.93 5.41
CA GLY A 183 8.37 2.10 4.14
C GLY A 183 7.85 1.23 2.99
N GLN A 184 6.95 0.27 3.23
CA GLN A 184 6.43 -0.65 2.21
C GLN A 184 4.92 -0.51 1.99
N GLY A 185 4.42 -1.15 0.93
CA GLY A 185 3.00 -1.40 0.71
C GLY A 185 2.22 -0.23 0.14
N LEU A 186 2.85 0.89 -0.19
CA LEU A 186 2.19 2.01 -0.85
C LEU A 186 1.76 1.61 -2.27
N GLY A 187 0.51 1.91 -2.61
CA GLY A 187 -0.16 1.55 -3.86
C GLY A 187 -1.01 0.27 -3.76
N THR A 188 -1.43 -0.26 -4.92
CA THR A 188 -2.23 -1.49 -5.10
C THR A 188 -1.38 -2.73 -5.35
N TRP A 189 -1.40 -3.69 -4.44
CA TRP A 189 -0.64 -4.94 -4.51
C TRP A 189 -1.57 -6.15 -4.66
N VAL A 190 -1.14 -7.10 -5.48
CA VAL A 190 -1.82 -8.38 -5.68
C VAL A 190 -0.94 -9.50 -5.15
N SER A 191 -1.47 -10.34 -4.27
CA SER A 191 -0.86 -11.59 -3.83
C SER A 191 -1.62 -12.76 -4.43
N SER A 192 -1.02 -13.44 -5.40
CA SER A 192 -1.62 -14.60 -6.07
C SER A 192 -1.12 -15.91 -5.45
N TYR A 193 -2.02 -16.87 -5.27
CA TYR A 193 -1.72 -18.17 -4.66
C TYR A 193 -1.90 -19.31 -5.67
N ASP A 194 -1.03 -20.32 -5.61
CA ASP A 194 -1.26 -21.57 -6.33
C ASP A 194 -2.37 -22.37 -5.62
N PRO A 195 -3.46 -22.77 -6.30
CA PRO A 195 -4.52 -23.58 -5.72
C PRO A 195 -4.03 -24.85 -5.01
N SER A 196 -2.94 -25.45 -5.49
CA SER A 196 -2.35 -26.66 -4.89
C SER A 196 -1.64 -26.41 -3.56
N ASN A 197 -1.29 -25.16 -3.27
CA ASN A 197 -0.62 -24.71 -2.06
C ASN A 197 -1.58 -24.16 -0.99
N ILE A 198 -2.88 -24.18 -1.27
CA ILE A 198 -3.94 -23.95 -0.29
C ILE A 198 -4.54 -25.31 0.06
N LYS A 199 -4.43 -25.73 1.33
CA LYS A 199 -4.71 -27.11 1.74
C LYS A 199 -5.68 -27.14 2.91
N LEU A 200 -6.84 -27.77 2.68
CA LEU A 200 -7.82 -28.08 3.71
C LEU A 200 -7.56 -29.49 4.25
N THR A 201 -7.19 -29.61 5.52
CA THR A 201 -7.05 -30.91 6.19
C THR A 201 -8.31 -31.22 6.98
N VAL A 202 -8.90 -32.38 6.72
CA VAL A 202 -10.13 -32.86 7.36
C VAL A 202 -9.81 -34.19 8.06
N PRO A 203 -9.67 -34.21 9.41
CA PRO A 203 -9.33 -35.43 10.15
C PRO A 203 -10.40 -36.51 10.08
N LYS A 204 -11.67 -36.11 10.02
CA LYS A 204 -12.82 -37.03 9.96
C LYS A 204 -13.92 -36.45 9.08
N ALA A 205 -14.05 -37.00 7.88
CA ALA A 205 -15.11 -36.63 6.96
C ALA A 205 -16.50 -37.11 7.43
N ALA A 206 -17.53 -36.41 6.98
CA ALA A 206 -18.92 -36.78 7.18
C ALA A 206 -19.74 -36.51 5.91
N LYS A 207 -20.88 -37.19 5.77
CA LYS A 207 -21.74 -37.04 4.58
C LYS A 207 -22.42 -35.67 4.56
N GLY A 208 -22.29 -34.96 3.45
CA GLY A 208 -23.00 -33.71 3.17
C GLY A 208 -22.09 -32.61 2.64
N ALA A 209 -22.67 -31.46 2.32
CA ALA A 209 -21.93 -30.26 1.91
C ALA A 209 -21.63 -29.40 3.14
N PHE A 210 -20.36 -29.19 3.45
CA PHE A 210 -19.92 -28.37 4.57
C PHE A 210 -19.34 -27.06 4.08
N GLN A 211 -19.59 -25.98 4.81
CA GLN A 211 -19.14 -24.64 4.47
C GLN A 211 -18.56 -23.95 5.70
N ALA A 212 -17.55 -23.11 5.50
CA ALA A 212 -17.00 -22.20 6.50
C ALA A 212 -16.88 -20.80 5.90
N THR A 213 -16.90 -19.79 6.76
CA THR A 213 -16.66 -18.39 6.39
C THR A 213 -15.21 -18.03 6.71
N LEU A 214 -14.50 -17.48 5.73
CA LEU A 214 -13.23 -16.78 5.96
C LEU A 214 -13.52 -15.29 6.19
N SER A 215 -12.97 -14.75 7.27
CA SER A 215 -13.07 -13.33 7.60
C SER A 215 -11.70 -12.69 7.43
N TRP A 216 -11.67 -11.60 6.69
CA TRP A 216 -10.46 -10.90 6.29
C TRP A 216 -10.50 -9.47 6.84
N THR A 217 -9.39 -9.00 7.40
CA THR A 217 -9.27 -7.62 7.89
C THR A 217 -7.99 -7.01 7.37
N ILE A 218 -8.02 -5.70 7.09
CA ILE A 218 -6.82 -4.90 6.84
C ILE A 218 -6.71 -3.84 7.94
N ASN A 219 -5.56 -3.82 8.60
CA ASN A 219 -5.26 -2.87 9.67
C ASN A 219 -4.14 -1.94 9.22
N ASP A 220 -4.22 -0.68 9.66
CA ASP A 220 -3.23 0.37 9.41
C ASP A 220 -1.94 0.21 10.21
N SER A 221 -1.85 -0.84 11.03
CA SER A 221 -0.67 -1.18 11.80
C SER A 221 0.33 -1.97 10.93
N PRO A 222 1.56 -1.45 10.70
CA PRO A 222 2.58 -2.17 9.96
C PRO A 222 3.01 -3.45 10.68
N VAL A 223 3.47 -4.43 9.92
CA VAL A 223 4.18 -5.58 10.50
C VAL A 223 5.46 -5.07 11.15
N GLN A 224 5.80 -5.57 12.35
CA GLN A 224 7.11 -5.30 12.97
C GLN A 224 8.25 -6.01 12.22
#